data_AF-A0A926CGY5-F1
#
_entry.id   AF-A0A926CGY5-F1
#
_cell.length_a   1.000
_cell.length_b   1.000
_cell.length_c   1.000
_cell.angle_alpha   90.00
_cell.angle_beta   90.00
_cell.angle_gamma   90.00
#
_symmetry.space_group_name_H-M   'P 1'
#
loop_
_entity.id
_entity.type
_entity.pdbx_description
1 polymer ?
#
loop_
_entity_poly.entity_id
_entity_poly.type
_entity_poly.pdbx_seq_one_letter_code
_entity_poly.pdbx_strand_id
1 'polypeptide(L)'
;AVATIGEGRQLRKAGVAAPVLVLGPPADAELAEALALDLALTVGDLPTIEALAAASRQTGRPARAHLKIDTGMARLGLLPHAALPVLNTPAARELSWQGIFTHLACADEPWRAETAVQLARFEAVLVHLQAYGFSFPLVHAANTAGALAFPQARYSAVRAGIALYGVAPSAHVSLPAGFKPALAFHSCVLRVADLPAGTPVSYGGTYITPGPRRIATIAVGYADGMRRSPPWRAVLIGGRRTPVVGRICMDYSMVDITEIEDVAVGDEVVLLGSQGDHTISAAVVAGWLDTSVYEVLTAILPGQPRLPANEFVPRLVPTDRPAAA
;
A
#
# COMPACT_ATOMS: atom_id res chain seq x y z
N ALA A 1 -0.20 -11.46 4.57
CA ALA A 1 -1.20 -11.56 3.49
C ALA A 1 -0.67 -10.80 2.29
N VAL A 2 -0.99 -11.27 1.08
CA VAL A 2 -0.53 -10.71 -0.20
C VAL A 2 -1.73 -10.54 -1.14
N ALA A 3 -1.60 -9.73 -2.20
CA ALA A 3 -2.62 -9.54 -3.20
C ALA A 3 -2.66 -10.70 -4.21
N THR A 4 -1.50 -11.20 -4.63
CA THR A 4 -1.38 -12.17 -5.73
C THR A 4 -0.61 -13.43 -5.35
N ILE A 5 -0.79 -14.51 -6.12
CA ILE A 5 0.03 -15.72 -6.02
C ILE A 5 1.50 -15.42 -6.35
N GLY A 6 1.75 -14.53 -7.31
CA GLY A 6 3.09 -14.07 -7.66
C GLY A 6 3.85 -13.43 -6.50
N GLU A 7 3.20 -12.60 -5.69
CA GLU A 7 3.77 -12.06 -4.44
C GLU A 7 4.02 -13.17 -3.41
N GLY A 8 3.07 -14.11 -3.25
CA GLY A 8 3.25 -15.27 -2.38
C GLY A 8 4.47 -16.11 -2.77
N ARG A 9 4.69 -16.32 -4.07
CA ARG A 9 5.88 -16.99 -4.61
C ARG A 9 7.16 -16.26 -4.27
N GLN A 10 7.19 -14.93 -4.34
CA GLN A 10 8.38 -14.16 -3.96
C GLN A 10 8.73 -14.39 -2.48
N LEU A 11 7.73 -14.40 -1.59
CA LEU A 11 7.93 -14.72 -0.18
C LEU A 11 8.50 -16.13 0.03
N ARG A 12 7.98 -17.13 -0.71
CA ARG A 12 8.49 -18.51 -0.63
C ARG A 12 9.92 -18.62 -1.15
N LYS A 13 10.25 -17.95 -2.26
CA LYS A 13 11.63 -17.88 -2.79
C LYS A 13 12.60 -17.24 -1.79
N ALA A 14 12.12 -16.28 -1.00
CA ALA A 14 12.89 -15.65 0.08
C ALA A 14 12.95 -16.49 1.38
N GLY A 15 12.42 -17.72 1.39
CA GLY A 15 12.48 -18.62 2.56
C GLY A 15 11.43 -18.35 3.64
N VAL A 16 10.41 -17.53 3.38
CA VAL A 16 9.35 -17.26 4.36
C VAL A 16 8.48 -18.51 4.52
N ALA A 17 8.55 -19.15 5.69
CA ALA A 17 7.76 -20.34 6.03
C ALA A 17 6.42 -20.04 6.72
N ALA A 18 6.18 -18.79 7.13
CA ALA A 18 4.93 -18.40 7.79
C ALA A 18 3.69 -18.61 6.86
N PRO A 19 2.47 -18.80 7.42
CA PRO A 19 1.25 -18.86 6.64
C PRO A 19 1.05 -17.60 5.77
N VAL A 20 0.69 -17.80 4.49
CA VAL A 20 0.45 -16.71 3.54
C VAL A 20 -0.95 -16.87 2.95
N LEU A 21 -1.80 -15.88 3.21
CA LEU A 21 -3.11 -15.73 2.57
C LEU A 21 -3.01 -14.80 1.36
N VAL A 22 -3.49 -15.27 0.21
CA VAL A 22 -3.72 -14.46 -1.00
C VAL A 22 -5.12 -13.85 -0.93
N LEU A 23 -5.21 -12.52 -0.99
CA LEU A 23 -6.46 -11.75 -0.83
C LEU A 23 -7.23 -11.54 -2.13
N GLY A 24 -6.53 -11.54 -3.27
CA GLY A 24 -7.13 -11.46 -4.59
C GLY A 24 -7.72 -12.80 -5.04
N PRO A 25 -8.63 -12.78 -6.02
CA PRO A 25 -9.14 -14.00 -6.63
C PRO A 25 -8.00 -14.69 -7.39
N PRO A 26 -7.80 -16.01 -7.23
CA PRO A 26 -6.83 -16.75 -8.02
C PRO A 26 -7.34 -16.97 -9.44
N ALA A 27 -6.45 -16.97 -10.43
CA ALA A 27 -6.78 -17.52 -11.75
C ALA A 27 -6.66 -19.06 -11.73
N ASP A 28 -7.53 -19.75 -12.46
CA ASP A 28 -7.56 -21.23 -12.50
C ASP A 28 -6.19 -21.84 -12.85
N ALA A 29 -5.48 -21.23 -13.81
CA ALA A 29 -4.16 -21.66 -14.25
C ALA A 29 -3.08 -21.58 -13.15
N GLU A 30 -3.28 -20.76 -12.12
CA GLU A 30 -2.32 -20.55 -11.03
C GLU A 30 -2.62 -21.43 -9.80
N LEU A 31 -3.77 -22.13 -9.76
CA LEU A 31 -4.21 -22.89 -8.58
C LEU A 31 -3.22 -24.00 -8.22
N ALA A 32 -2.73 -24.76 -9.20
CA ALA A 32 -1.75 -25.82 -8.95
C ALA A 32 -0.44 -25.26 -8.35
N GLU A 33 0.01 -24.10 -8.81
CA GLU A 33 1.18 -23.40 -8.26
C GLU A 33 0.91 -22.93 -6.82
N ALA A 34 -0.25 -22.33 -6.55
CA ALA A 34 -0.61 -21.87 -5.21
C ALA A 34 -0.63 -23.01 -4.18
N LEU A 35 -1.20 -24.16 -4.56
CA LEU A 35 -1.18 -25.38 -3.74
C LEU A 35 0.25 -25.92 -3.58
N ALA A 36 1.06 -25.85 -4.63
CA ALA A 36 2.46 -26.26 -4.57
C ALA A 36 3.29 -25.42 -3.58
N LEU A 37 2.97 -24.13 -3.48
CA LEU A 37 3.61 -23.14 -2.61
C LEU A 37 3.02 -23.08 -1.19
N ASP A 38 2.05 -23.94 -0.86
CA ASP A 38 1.36 -23.95 0.43
C ASP A 38 0.77 -22.57 0.79
N LEU A 39 0.08 -21.95 -0.17
CA LEU A 39 -0.64 -20.69 0.01
C LEU A 39 -2.10 -20.97 0.40
N ALA A 40 -2.63 -20.18 1.34
CA ALA A 40 -4.07 -20.12 1.58
C ALA A 40 -4.71 -19.15 0.58
N LEU A 41 -5.85 -19.53 0.00
CA LEU A 41 -6.54 -18.74 -1.01
C LEU A 41 -7.84 -18.13 -0.47
N THR A 42 -8.12 -16.91 -0.89
CA THR A 42 -9.42 -16.29 -0.66
C THR A 42 -10.41 -16.83 -1.69
N VAL A 43 -11.58 -17.29 -1.23
CA VAL A 43 -12.68 -17.71 -2.11
C VAL A 43 -13.95 -16.95 -1.75
N GLY A 44 -14.68 -16.51 -2.78
CA GLY A 44 -15.83 -15.62 -2.64
C GLY A 44 -16.99 -15.94 -3.57
N ASP A 45 -16.94 -17.09 -4.24
CA ASP A 45 -17.92 -17.55 -5.23
C ASP A 45 -17.78 -19.07 -5.42
N LEU A 46 -18.85 -19.71 -5.91
CA LEU A 46 -18.88 -21.16 -6.12
C LEU A 46 -17.92 -21.64 -7.22
N PRO A 47 -17.81 -20.99 -8.40
CA PRO A 47 -16.87 -21.41 -9.45
C PRO A 47 -15.42 -21.52 -8.95
N THR A 48 -14.95 -20.54 -8.18
CA THR A 48 -13.58 -20.58 -7.61
C THR A 48 -13.42 -21.73 -6.61
N ILE A 49 -14.46 -22.02 -5.82
CA ILE A 49 -14.46 -23.16 -4.89
C ILE A 49 -14.37 -24.49 -5.64
N GLU A 50 -15.14 -24.65 -6.72
CA GLU A 50 -15.13 -25.85 -7.56
C GLU A 50 -13.79 -26.05 -8.27
N ALA A 51 -13.23 -24.98 -8.84
CA ALA A 51 -11.92 -24.99 -9.48
C ALA A 51 -10.81 -25.36 -8.49
N LEU A 52 -10.84 -24.78 -7.28
CA LEU A 52 -9.88 -25.06 -6.23
C LEU A 52 -9.99 -26.51 -5.72
N ALA A 53 -11.20 -27.04 -5.53
CA ALA A 53 -11.41 -28.43 -5.17
C ALA A 53 -10.88 -29.38 -6.28
N ALA A 54 -11.14 -29.06 -7.55
CA ALA A 54 -10.60 -29.82 -8.68
C ALA A 54 -9.07 -29.82 -8.71
N ALA A 55 -8.43 -28.67 -8.51
CA ALA A 55 -6.98 -28.55 -8.43
C ALA A 55 -6.41 -29.35 -7.24
N SER A 56 -7.10 -29.35 -6.10
CA SER A 56 -6.72 -30.16 -4.93
C SER A 56 -6.71 -31.65 -5.25
N ARG A 57 -7.78 -32.16 -5.89
CA ARG A 57 -7.87 -33.57 -6.32
C ARG A 57 -6.77 -33.93 -7.31
N GLN A 58 -6.50 -33.06 -8.29
CA GLN A 58 -5.51 -33.29 -9.33
C GLN A 58 -4.07 -33.33 -8.77
N THR A 59 -3.75 -32.45 -7.82
CA THR A 59 -2.40 -32.32 -7.28
C THR A 59 -2.14 -33.20 -6.06
N GLY A 60 -3.19 -33.74 -5.43
CA GLY A 60 -3.12 -34.44 -4.15
C GLY A 60 -2.73 -33.54 -2.97
N ARG A 61 -2.76 -32.21 -3.16
CA ARG A 61 -2.39 -31.22 -2.13
C ARG A 61 -3.64 -30.58 -1.52
N PRO A 62 -3.64 -30.28 -0.22
CA PRO A 62 -4.81 -29.72 0.44
C PRO A 62 -5.08 -28.29 -0.03
N ALA A 63 -6.32 -28.02 -0.44
CA ALA A 63 -6.77 -26.67 -0.74
C ALA A 63 -7.14 -25.88 0.51
N ARG A 64 -6.20 -25.09 1.01
CA ARG A 64 -6.39 -24.19 2.16
C ARG A 64 -7.12 -22.93 1.72
N ALA A 65 -8.25 -22.63 2.34
CA ALA A 65 -9.12 -21.54 1.93
C ALA A 65 -9.58 -20.66 3.08
N HIS A 66 -9.75 -19.38 2.80
CA HIS A 66 -10.48 -18.43 3.63
C HIS A 66 -11.74 -17.98 2.90
N LEU A 67 -12.90 -18.16 3.54
CA LEU A 67 -14.17 -17.72 2.99
C LEU A 67 -14.30 -16.20 3.13
N LYS A 68 -14.54 -15.50 2.03
CA LYS A 68 -14.79 -14.06 2.07
C LYS A 68 -16.28 -13.76 1.98
N ILE A 69 -16.75 -12.94 2.91
CA ILE A 69 -18.11 -12.44 2.96
C ILE A 69 -18.09 -10.94 2.66
N ASP A 70 -18.88 -10.51 1.67
CA ASP A 70 -19.11 -9.11 1.41
C ASP A 70 -20.24 -8.58 2.30
N THR A 71 -19.89 -7.75 3.28
CA THR A 71 -20.84 -7.19 4.24
C THR A 71 -21.27 -5.76 3.90
N GLY A 72 -20.71 -5.20 2.82
CA GLY A 72 -20.94 -3.81 2.42
C GLY A 72 -19.74 -3.12 1.74
N MET A 73 -18.64 -3.84 1.47
CA MET A 73 -17.53 -3.28 0.67
C MET A 73 -17.87 -3.29 -0.82
N ALA A 74 -18.76 -4.19 -1.25
CA ALA A 74 -19.18 -4.38 -2.65
C ALA A 74 -17.98 -4.59 -3.61
N ARG A 75 -17.01 -5.41 -3.19
CA ARG A 75 -15.75 -5.62 -3.93
C ARG A 75 -15.52 -7.08 -4.30
N LEU A 76 -15.48 -7.96 -3.29
CA LEU A 76 -15.21 -9.40 -3.44
C LEU A 76 -15.81 -10.13 -2.24
N GLY A 77 -16.27 -11.36 -2.47
CA GLY A 77 -16.85 -12.23 -1.45
C GLY A 77 -18.30 -12.58 -1.73
N LEU A 78 -18.78 -13.63 -1.07
CA LEU A 78 -20.18 -14.01 -1.12
C LEU A 78 -21.03 -12.98 -0.40
N LEU A 79 -22.22 -12.73 -0.94
CA LEU A 79 -23.25 -12.04 -0.17
C LEU A 79 -23.65 -12.90 1.04
N PRO A 80 -24.06 -12.29 2.17
CA PRO A 80 -24.37 -13.00 3.42
C PRO A 80 -25.31 -14.20 3.25
N HIS A 81 -26.36 -14.04 2.44
CA HIS A 81 -27.37 -15.09 2.21
C HIS A 81 -26.84 -16.26 1.37
N ALA A 82 -25.78 -16.07 0.59
CA ALA A 82 -25.21 -17.10 -0.28
C ALA A 82 -24.19 -18.00 0.45
N ALA A 83 -23.71 -17.60 1.63
CA ALA A 83 -22.66 -18.32 2.35
C ALA A 83 -23.03 -19.78 2.68
N LEU A 84 -24.19 -20.00 3.29
CA LEU A 84 -24.63 -21.34 3.69
C LEU A 84 -24.93 -22.25 2.47
N PRO A 85 -25.68 -21.80 1.44
CA PRO A 85 -25.88 -22.59 0.22
C PRO A 85 -24.57 -23.05 -0.42
N VAL A 86 -23.59 -22.16 -0.52
CA VAL A 86 -22.29 -22.46 -1.13
C VAL A 86 -21.48 -23.45 -0.28
N LEU A 87 -21.42 -23.25 1.05
CA LEU A 87 -20.71 -24.15 1.96
C LEU A 87 -21.30 -25.57 2.01
N ASN A 88 -22.58 -25.73 1.66
CA ASN A 88 -23.22 -27.04 1.58
C ASN A 88 -22.92 -27.82 0.30
N THR A 89 -22.27 -27.20 -0.69
CA THR A 89 -21.88 -27.91 -1.92
C THR A 89 -20.78 -28.96 -1.65
N PRO A 90 -20.72 -30.05 -2.43
CA PRO A 90 -19.67 -31.07 -2.28
C PRO A 90 -18.27 -30.47 -2.38
N ALA A 91 -18.04 -29.60 -3.38
CA ALA A 91 -16.74 -28.96 -3.59
C ALA A 91 -16.28 -28.13 -2.37
N ALA A 92 -17.19 -27.39 -1.73
CA ALA A 92 -16.87 -26.63 -0.52
C ALA A 92 -16.47 -27.54 0.65
N ARG A 93 -17.02 -28.75 0.74
CA ARG A 93 -16.68 -29.72 1.80
C ARG A 93 -15.32 -30.38 1.59
N GLU A 94 -14.76 -30.32 0.39
CA GLU A 94 -13.41 -30.82 0.09
C GLU A 94 -12.31 -29.81 0.48
N LEU A 95 -12.66 -28.54 0.70
CA LEU A 95 -11.70 -27.51 1.06
C LEU A 95 -11.31 -27.57 2.54
N SER A 96 -10.05 -27.23 2.82
CA SER A 96 -9.55 -27.01 4.18
C SER A 96 -9.80 -25.56 4.58
N TRP A 97 -10.96 -25.31 5.20
CA TRP A 97 -11.34 -23.98 5.68
C TRP A 97 -10.48 -23.53 6.86
N GLN A 98 -9.56 -22.60 6.62
CA GLN A 98 -8.67 -22.04 7.64
C GLN A 98 -9.24 -20.77 8.27
N GLY A 99 -10.15 -20.08 7.57
CA GLY A 99 -10.77 -18.88 8.11
C GLY A 99 -11.98 -18.36 7.35
N ILE A 100 -12.59 -17.34 7.92
CA ILE A 100 -13.69 -16.57 7.35
C ILE A 100 -13.44 -15.08 7.63
N PHE A 101 -13.74 -14.23 6.65
CA PHE A 101 -13.45 -12.81 6.79
C PHE A 101 -14.33 -11.88 5.98
N THR A 102 -14.35 -10.62 6.43
CA THR A 102 -14.88 -9.49 5.67
C THR A 102 -13.88 -8.33 5.63
N HIS A 103 -14.20 -7.27 4.91
CA HIS A 103 -13.39 -6.05 4.83
C HIS A 103 -14.24 -4.82 5.14
N LEU A 104 -13.77 -3.99 6.08
CA LEU A 104 -14.49 -2.79 6.52
C LEU A 104 -14.20 -1.63 5.57
N ALA A 105 -15.25 -0.99 5.07
CA ALA A 105 -15.17 0.04 4.05
C ALA A 105 -14.81 1.42 4.62
N CYS A 106 -15.34 1.76 5.80
CA CYS A 106 -15.25 3.10 6.38
C CYS A 106 -14.69 3.07 7.81
N ALA A 107 -13.83 2.10 8.13
CA ALA A 107 -13.29 1.96 9.48
C ALA A 107 -12.32 3.09 9.87
N ASP A 108 -11.85 3.84 8.88
CA ASP A 108 -11.00 5.02 9.00
C ASP A 108 -11.79 6.34 9.17
N GLU A 109 -13.13 6.27 9.15
CA GLU A 109 -14.09 7.32 9.49
C GLU A 109 -14.97 6.86 10.68
N PRO A 110 -14.46 6.85 11.93
CA PRO A 110 -15.08 6.07 13.01
C PRO A 110 -16.50 6.49 13.42
N TRP A 111 -16.93 7.70 13.06
CA TRP A 111 -18.28 8.20 13.34
C TRP A 111 -19.35 7.62 12.40
N ARG A 112 -18.94 6.98 11.30
CA ARG A 112 -19.86 6.44 10.30
C ARG A 112 -20.48 5.12 10.75
N ALA A 113 -21.78 5.00 10.53
CA ALA A 113 -22.57 3.84 10.94
C ALA A 113 -22.25 2.58 10.11
N GLU A 114 -21.71 2.74 8.91
CA GLU A 114 -21.45 1.69 7.92
C GLU A 114 -20.57 0.58 8.50
N THR A 115 -19.52 0.94 9.24
CA THR A 115 -18.64 -0.05 9.89
C THR A 115 -19.40 -0.90 10.90
N ALA A 116 -20.27 -0.30 11.71
CA ALA A 116 -21.10 -1.04 12.66
C ALA A 116 -22.11 -1.95 11.95
N VAL A 117 -22.73 -1.48 10.85
CA VAL A 117 -23.64 -2.27 10.02
C VAL A 117 -22.92 -3.47 9.40
N GLN A 118 -21.72 -3.28 8.86
CA GLN A 118 -20.90 -4.36 8.30
C GLN A 118 -20.56 -5.41 9.35
N LEU A 119 -20.17 -4.99 10.55
CA LEU A 119 -19.86 -5.89 11.66
C LEU A 119 -21.09 -6.68 12.12
N ALA A 120 -22.25 -6.04 12.26
CA ALA A 120 -23.49 -6.73 12.63
C ALA A 120 -23.90 -7.78 11.59
N ARG A 121 -23.75 -7.47 10.30
CA ARG A 121 -23.99 -8.43 9.21
C ARG A 121 -23.00 -9.59 9.25
N PHE A 122 -21.73 -9.30 9.50
CA PHE A 122 -20.71 -10.33 9.61
C PHE A 122 -21.01 -11.29 10.76
N GLU A 123 -21.35 -10.75 11.93
CA GLU A 123 -21.72 -11.52 13.11
C GLU A 123 -22.96 -12.40 12.85
N ALA A 124 -23.98 -11.85 12.20
CA ALA A 124 -25.16 -12.62 11.82
C ALA A 124 -24.82 -13.82 10.90
N VAL A 125 -23.87 -13.65 9.97
CA VAL A 125 -23.37 -14.76 9.15
C VAL A 125 -22.65 -15.80 10.00
N LEU A 126 -21.77 -15.38 10.92
CA LEU A 126 -21.05 -16.30 11.80
C LEU A 126 -22.01 -17.15 12.64
N VAL A 127 -22.98 -16.50 13.30
CA VAL A 127 -24.01 -17.17 14.11
C VAL A 127 -24.83 -18.13 13.25
N HIS A 128 -25.25 -17.69 12.06
CA HIS A 128 -26.03 -18.53 11.15
C HIS A 128 -25.22 -19.77 10.72
N LEU A 129 -23.98 -19.61 10.29
CA LEU A 129 -23.13 -20.73 9.86
C LEU A 129 -22.83 -21.70 11.02
N GLN A 130 -22.61 -21.19 12.22
CA GLN A 130 -22.39 -22.01 13.42
C GLN A 130 -23.60 -22.88 13.74
N ALA A 131 -24.83 -22.37 13.58
CA ALA A 131 -26.06 -23.14 13.79
C ALA A 131 -26.20 -24.34 12.83
N TYR A 132 -25.51 -24.31 11.69
CA TYR A 132 -25.44 -25.41 10.72
C TYR A 132 -24.13 -26.22 10.80
N GLY A 133 -23.36 -26.06 11.89
CA GLY A 133 -22.18 -26.87 12.18
C GLY A 133 -20.90 -26.42 11.49
N PHE A 134 -20.88 -25.25 10.83
CA PHE A 134 -19.65 -24.68 10.30
C PHE A 134 -18.90 -23.89 11.37
N SER A 135 -17.60 -24.15 11.51
CA SER A 135 -16.71 -23.38 12.37
C SER A 135 -15.41 -23.08 11.63
N PHE A 136 -14.84 -21.90 11.89
CA PHE A 136 -13.64 -21.42 11.21
C PHE A 136 -12.56 -21.07 12.26
N PRO A 137 -11.34 -21.60 12.14
CA PRO A 137 -10.27 -21.32 13.11
C PRO A 137 -9.90 -19.83 13.20
N LEU A 138 -9.87 -19.14 12.05
CA LEU A 138 -9.55 -17.72 11.98
C LEU A 138 -10.77 -16.92 11.52
N VAL A 139 -11.30 -16.10 12.43
CA VAL A 139 -12.27 -15.06 12.10
C VAL A 139 -11.54 -13.72 12.10
N HIS A 140 -11.64 -12.96 11.00
CA HIS A 140 -10.95 -11.66 10.90
C HIS A 140 -11.72 -10.62 10.09
N ALA A 141 -11.86 -9.39 10.59
CA ALA A 141 -12.53 -8.30 9.87
C ALA A 141 -11.66 -7.04 9.76
N ALA A 142 -11.03 -6.66 10.88
CA ALA A 142 -10.25 -5.45 11.02
C ALA A 142 -9.08 -5.34 10.01
N ASN A 143 -9.11 -4.30 9.19
CA ASN A 143 -7.91 -3.65 8.66
C ASN A 143 -7.25 -2.81 9.77
N THR A 144 -6.16 -2.08 9.47
CA THR A 144 -5.50 -1.21 10.46
C THR A 144 -6.47 -0.30 11.21
N ALA A 145 -7.34 0.42 10.48
CA ALA A 145 -8.29 1.35 11.09
C ALA A 145 -9.30 0.62 11.99
N GLY A 146 -9.85 -0.49 11.50
CA GLY A 146 -10.74 -1.35 12.29
C GLY A 146 -10.11 -1.87 13.58
N ALA A 147 -8.83 -2.27 13.52
CA ALA A 147 -8.13 -2.79 14.69
C ALA A 147 -7.93 -1.72 15.78
N LEU A 148 -7.69 -0.47 15.37
CA LEU A 148 -7.44 0.64 16.27
C LEU A 148 -8.72 1.24 16.82
N ALA A 149 -9.70 1.52 15.96
CA ALA A 149 -10.92 2.25 16.34
C ALA A 149 -12.08 1.34 16.83
N PHE A 150 -12.09 0.05 16.46
CA PHE A 150 -13.21 -0.86 16.75
C PHE A 150 -12.73 -2.16 17.40
N PRO A 151 -12.57 -2.21 18.75
CA PRO A 151 -12.11 -3.40 19.46
C PRO A 151 -12.89 -4.68 19.12
N GLN A 152 -14.20 -4.57 18.90
CA GLN A 152 -15.07 -5.67 18.51
C GLN A 152 -14.76 -6.26 17.12
N ALA A 153 -14.04 -5.53 16.25
CA ALA A 153 -13.66 -5.99 14.91
C ALA A 153 -12.39 -6.87 14.89
N ARG A 154 -11.74 -7.06 16.04
CA ARG A 154 -10.44 -7.74 16.14
C ARG A 154 -10.55 -9.26 16.01
N TYR A 155 -11.67 -9.86 16.44
CA TYR A 155 -11.94 -11.29 16.36
C TYR A 155 -10.71 -12.16 16.75
N SER A 156 -10.41 -13.21 15.98
CA SER A 156 -9.25 -14.08 16.19
C SER A 156 -7.96 -13.50 15.61
N ALA A 157 -8.04 -12.61 14.62
CA ALA A 157 -6.89 -11.98 13.98
C ALA A 157 -7.22 -10.62 13.34
N VAL A 158 -6.21 -9.75 13.28
CA VAL A 158 -6.27 -8.45 12.58
C VAL A 158 -5.36 -8.44 11.36
N ARG A 159 -5.74 -7.69 10.33
CA ARG A 159 -4.93 -7.48 9.12
C ARG A 159 -4.35 -6.07 9.12
N ALA A 160 -3.32 -5.86 9.93
CA ALA A 160 -2.58 -4.61 9.95
C ALA A 160 -1.75 -4.47 8.66
N GLY A 161 -2.00 -3.39 7.92
CA GLY A 161 -1.25 -3.03 6.71
C GLY A 161 -0.41 -1.79 6.99
N ILE A 162 -1.00 -0.61 6.78
CA ILE A 162 -0.30 0.68 6.88
C ILE A 162 0.38 0.95 8.24
N ALA A 163 -0.15 0.42 9.34
CA ALA A 163 0.45 0.54 10.66
C ALA A 163 1.81 -0.16 10.74
N LEU A 164 2.04 -1.24 9.99
CA LEU A 164 3.34 -1.91 9.93
C LEU A 164 4.44 -1.00 9.38
N TYR A 165 4.06 0.03 8.62
CA TYR A 165 4.96 1.05 8.07
C TYR A 165 5.02 2.32 8.94
N GLY A 166 4.40 2.30 10.13
CA GLY A 166 4.38 3.43 11.04
C GLY A 166 3.54 4.62 10.56
N VAL A 167 2.57 4.37 9.67
CA VAL A 167 1.72 5.41 9.11
C VAL A 167 0.26 5.19 9.53
N ALA A 168 -0.38 6.28 9.98
CA ALA A 168 -1.79 6.27 10.39
C ALA A 168 -2.70 6.04 9.16
N PRO A 169 -3.78 5.25 9.27
CA PRO A 169 -4.65 4.96 8.13
C PRO A 169 -5.46 6.16 7.64
N SER A 170 -5.74 7.14 8.51
CA SER A 170 -6.38 8.41 8.17
C SER A 170 -6.03 9.49 9.20
N ALA A 171 -6.46 10.74 8.96
CA ALA A 171 -6.34 11.82 9.93
C ALA A 171 -7.20 11.59 11.20
N HIS A 172 -8.16 10.67 11.14
CA HIS A 172 -9.16 10.44 12.19
C HIS A 172 -8.85 9.23 13.07
N VAL A 173 -7.89 8.40 12.66
CA VAL A 173 -7.48 7.21 13.40
C VAL A 173 -5.98 7.27 13.60
N SER A 174 -5.57 7.58 14.84
CA SER A 174 -4.17 7.73 15.20
C SER A 174 -3.52 6.39 15.55
N LEU A 175 -2.22 6.28 15.30
CA LEU A 175 -1.41 5.17 15.82
C LEU A 175 -1.13 5.36 17.31
N PRO A 176 -0.99 4.27 18.09
CA PRO A 176 -0.49 4.33 19.45
C PRO A 176 0.93 4.93 19.53
N ALA A 177 1.34 5.31 20.73
CA ALA A 177 2.71 5.75 20.98
C ALA A 177 3.73 4.64 20.60
N GLY A 178 4.90 5.04 20.11
CA GLY A 178 6.01 4.14 19.75
C GLY A 178 6.07 3.74 18.29
N PHE A 179 5.02 3.97 17.49
CA PHE A 179 5.09 3.81 16.04
C PHE A 179 5.99 4.88 15.42
N LYS A 180 6.81 4.47 14.44
CA LYS A 180 7.73 5.35 13.71
C LYS A 180 7.62 5.05 12.21
N PRO A 181 7.56 6.07 11.33
CA PRO A 181 7.59 5.85 9.89
C PRO A 181 8.79 4.98 9.49
N ALA A 182 8.52 3.89 8.77
CA ALA A 182 9.55 2.93 8.37
C ALA A 182 10.22 3.29 7.02
N LEU A 183 9.65 4.25 6.29
CA LEU A 183 10.09 4.66 4.95
C LEU A 183 10.48 6.13 4.94
N ALA A 184 11.62 6.40 4.32
CA ALA A 184 12.01 7.72 3.85
C ALA A 184 12.36 7.64 2.36
N PHE A 185 12.09 8.70 1.61
CA PHE A 185 12.32 8.77 0.17
C PHE A 185 13.25 9.95 -0.12
N HIS A 186 14.42 9.63 -0.66
CA HIS A 186 15.51 10.56 -0.88
C HIS A 186 15.86 10.64 -2.36
N SER A 187 16.46 11.76 -2.75
CA SER A 187 17.07 12.01 -4.06
C SER A 187 18.31 12.89 -3.85
N CYS A 188 18.88 13.42 -4.94
CA CYS A 188 20.01 14.34 -4.88
C CYS A 188 19.89 15.48 -5.89
N VAL A 189 20.64 16.55 -5.65
CA VAL A 189 20.80 17.67 -6.59
C VAL A 189 21.74 17.26 -7.73
N LEU A 190 21.31 17.45 -8.98
CA LEU A 190 22.09 17.17 -10.19
C LEU A 190 22.72 18.42 -10.80
N ARG A 191 22.06 19.56 -10.63
CA ARG A 191 22.49 20.84 -11.21
C ARG A 191 21.96 21.98 -10.35
N VAL A 192 22.75 23.04 -10.25
CA VAL A 192 22.35 24.34 -9.72
C VAL A 192 22.56 25.38 -10.81
N ALA A 193 21.60 26.29 -11.00
CA ALA A 193 21.71 27.38 -11.97
C ALA A 193 21.03 28.65 -11.45
N ASP A 194 21.71 29.78 -11.62
CA ASP A 194 21.11 31.11 -11.44
C ASP A 194 20.40 31.52 -12.74
N LEU A 195 19.10 31.79 -12.65
CA LEU A 195 18.24 32.15 -13.76
C LEU A 195 17.79 33.62 -13.63
N PRO A 196 17.81 34.41 -14.72
CA PRO A 196 17.29 35.77 -14.70
C PRO A 196 15.77 35.79 -14.56
N ALA A 197 15.22 36.94 -14.17
CA ALA A 197 13.77 37.17 -14.15
C ALA A 197 13.13 36.89 -15.53
N GLY A 198 11.90 36.39 -15.55
CA GLY A 198 11.20 36.06 -16.79
C GLY A 198 11.58 34.74 -17.45
N THR A 199 12.40 33.90 -16.82
CA THR A 199 12.82 32.59 -17.36
C THR A 199 11.71 31.55 -17.17
N PRO A 200 11.20 30.91 -18.23
CA PRO A 200 10.27 29.78 -18.10
C PRO A 200 11.01 28.53 -17.62
N VAL A 201 10.42 27.80 -16.67
CA VAL A 201 10.98 26.57 -16.09
C VAL A 201 10.10 25.36 -16.42
N SER A 202 10.75 24.28 -16.87
CA SER A 202 10.13 23.01 -17.25
C SER A 202 9.18 23.08 -18.46
N TYR A 203 8.54 21.94 -18.75
CA TYR A 203 7.60 21.77 -19.84
C TYR A 203 6.45 22.77 -19.79
N GLY A 204 6.23 23.46 -20.90
CA GLY A 204 5.14 24.42 -21.08
C GLY A 204 5.34 25.75 -20.35
N GLY A 205 6.47 25.97 -19.67
CA GLY A 205 6.79 27.24 -19.03
C GLY A 205 5.74 27.71 -18.01
N THR A 206 5.06 26.77 -17.34
CA THR A 206 3.95 27.11 -16.41
C THR A 206 4.42 27.85 -15.16
N TYR A 207 5.72 27.78 -14.86
CA TYR A 207 6.38 28.65 -13.90
C TYR A 207 7.34 29.55 -14.68
N ILE A 208 7.25 30.85 -14.43
CA ILE A 208 8.16 31.86 -14.95
C ILE A 208 8.77 32.53 -13.73
N THR A 209 10.11 32.59 -13.67
CA THR A 209 10.82 33.16 -12.51
C THR A 209 10.38 34.61 -12.28
N PRO A 210 9.80 34.95 -11.11
CA PRO A 210 9.26 36.29 -10.84
C PRO A 210 10.36 37.36 -10.61
N GLY A 211 11.60 36.91 -10.42
CA GLY A 211 12.81 37.71 -10.27
C GLY A 211 14.03 36.82 -10.56
N PRO A 212 15.25 37.27 -10.29
CA PRO A 212 16.41 36.38 -10.25
C PRO A 212 16.14 35.22 -9.28
N ARG A 213 16.39 33.99 -9.74
CA ARG A 213 16.16 32.77 -8.96
C ARG A 213 17.32 31.80 -9.09
N ARG A 214 17.67 31.12 -8.01
CA ARG A 214 18.57 29.98 -8.03
C ARG A 214 17.72 28.71 -8.05
N ILE A 215 17.82 27.93 -9.13
CA ILE A 215 17.03 26.72 -9.34
C ILE A 215 17.95 25.50 -9.32
N ALA A 216 17.56 24.48 -8.57
CA ALA A 216 18.19 23.16 -8.60
C ALA A 216 17.35 22.18 -9.42
N THR A 217 18.03 21.33 -10.20
CA THR A 217 17.43 20.12 -10.80
C THR A 217 17.73 18.93 -9.90
N ILE A 218 16.71 18.15 -9.54
CA ILE A 218 16.82 16.99 -8.67
C ILE A 218 16.57 15.69 -9.43
N ALA A 219 17.24 14.62 -9.01
CA ALA A 219 17.25 13.29 -9.65
C ALA A 219 16.00 12.46 -9.35
N VAL A 220 14.82 13.02 -9.57
CA VAL A 220 13.54 12.35 -9.31
C VAL A 220 12.40 12.96 -10.13
N GLY A 221 11.58 12.11 -10.71
CA GLY A 221 10.38 12.49 -11.46
C GLY A 221 9.23 11.50 -11.27
N TYR A 222 8.22 11.59 -12.14
CA TYR A 222 7.02 10.75 -12.01
C TYR A 222 7.27 9.27 -12.28
N ALA A 223 8.35 8.92 -13.01
CA ALA A 223 8.76 7.53 -13.20
C ALA A 223 9.44 6.92 -11.96
N ASP A 224 9.73 7.74 -10.93
CA ASP A 224 10.27 7.27 -9.66
C ASP A 224 9.18 7.20 -8.56
N GLY A 225 8.00 7.77 -8.83
CA GLY A 225 6.88 7.89 -7.88
C GLY A 225 6.52 9.33 -7.50
N MET A 226 7.24 10.33 -7.98
CA MET A 226 6.90 11.74 -7.75
C MET A 226 5.77 12.19 -8.69
N ARG A 227 4.52 11.87 -8.33
CA ARG A 227 3.30 12.14 -9.12
C ARG A 227 3.27 13.56 -9.73
N ARG A 228 3.00 13.62 -11.04
CA ARG A 228 2.96 14.88 -11.80
C ARG A 228 1.74 15.75 -11.53
N SER A 229 0.56 15.17 -11.30
CA SER A 229 -0.70 15.91 -11.13
C SER A 229 -1.74 15.14 -10.31
N PRO A 230 -2.35 15.77 -9.27
CA PRO A 230 -1.90 17.00 -8.63
C PRO A 230 -0.42 16.89 -8.19
N PRO A 231 0.36 17.98 -8.20
CA PRO A 231 1.82 17.88 -8.05
C PRO A 231 2.25 17.91 -6.59
N TRP A 232 3.46 17.39 -6.36
CA TRP A 232 4.21 17.67 -5.15
C TRP A 232 4.48 19.18 -5.02
N ARG A 233 4.44 19.70 -3.80
CA ARG A 233 4.62 21.14 -3.55
C ARG A 233 6.01 21.52 -3.09
N ALA A 234 6.67 20.65 -2.36
CA ALA A 234 7.99 20.93 -1.79
C ALA A 234 8.77 19.64 -1.50
N VAL A 235 10.08 19.81 -1.32
CA VAL A 235 11.03 18.83 -0.79
C VAL A 235 11.80 19.45 0.38
N LEU A 236 12.68 18.71 1.06
CA LEU A 236 13.65 19.28 1.99
C LEU A 236 15.05 19.27 1.39
N ILE A 237 15.74 20.42 1.47
CA ILE A 237 17.16 20.59 1.12
C ILE A 237 17.79 21.48 2.20
N GLY A 238 18.96 21.12 2.73
CA GLY A 238 19.64 21.89 3.76
C GLY A 238 18.79 22.09 5.03
N GLY A 239 17.89 21.16 5.34
CA GLY A 239 16.97 21.25 6.47
C GLY A 239 15.86 22.29 6.28
N ARG A 240 15.56 22.74 5.05
CA ARG A 240 14.51 23.72 4.75
C ARG A 240 13.51 23.16 3.75
N ARG A 241 12.26 23.62 3.84
CA ARG A 241 11.22 23.28 2.88
C ARG A 241 11.38 24.10 1.60
N THR A 242 11.72 23.42 0.51
CA THR A 242 12.09 24.01 -0.78
C THR A 242 10.98 23.78 -1.81
N PRO A 243 10.41 24.83 -2.42
CA PRO A 243 9.30 24.69 -3.38
C PRO A 243 9.69 23.93 -4.65
N VAL A 244 8.80 23.05 -5.12
CA VAL A 244 8.87 22.46 -6.47
C VAL A 244 8.31 23.47 -7.45
N VAL A 245 9.04 23.76 -8.53
CA VAL A 245 8.66 24.77 -9.54
C VAL A 245 8.65 24.19 -10.94
N GLY A 246 7.71 24.68 -11.75
CA GLY A 246 7.42 24.10 -13.07
C GLY A 246 6.75 22.74 -12.96
N ARG A 247 6.69 22.01 -14.08
CA ARG A 247 6.12 20.66 -14.11
C ARG A 247 7.17 19.62 -13.69
N ILE A 248 6.72 18.59 -12.98
CA ILE A 248 7.50 17.39 -12.72
C ILE A 248 7.66 16.61 -14.05
N CYS A 249 8.91 16.30 -14.41
CA CYS A 249 9.25 15.53 -15.61
C CYS A 249 9.28 14.02 -15.29
N MET A 250 9.58 13.21 -16.29
CA MET A 250 9.69 11.74 -16.13
C MET A 250 10.74 11.38 -15.08
N ASP A 251 11.93 11.97 -15.22
CA ASP A 251 13.14 11.57 -14.50
C ASP A 251 13.68 12.61 -13.52
N TYR A 252 13.21 13.86 -13.66
CA TYR A 252 13.77 15.04 -13.01
C TYR A 252 12.69 16.04 -12.60
N SER A 253 13.02 16.86 -11.60
CA SER A 253 12.17 17.95 -11.13
C SER A 253 13.01 19.18 -10.82
N MET A 254 12.39 20.36 -10.82
CA MET A 254 13.05 21.62 -10.48
C MET A 254 12.54 22.14 -9.16
N VAL A 255 13.45 22.67 -8.35
CA VAL A 255 13.16 23.23 -7.03
C VAL A 255 13.81 24.60 -6.89
N ASP A 256 13.11 25.55 -6.27
CA ASP A 256 13.59 26.91 -6.06
C ASP A 256 14.38 27.00 -4.76
N ILE A 257 15.70 27.11 -4.88
CA ILE A 257 16.67 27.14 -3.78
C ILE A 257 17.20 28.57 -3.55
N THR A 258 16.51 29.60 -4.04
CA THR A 258 16.95 31.00 -3.90
C THR A 258 17.22 31.41 -2.45
N GLU A 259 16.47 30.84 -1.50
CA GLU A 259 16.57 31.13 -0.06
C GLU A 259 17.58 30.22 0.68
N ILE A 260 18.41 29.47 -0.06
CA ILE A 260 19.41 28.53 0.48
C ILE A 260 20.74 28.74 -0.25
N GLU A 261 21.73 29.29 0.46
CA GLU A 261 22.99 29.73 -0.16
C GLU A 261 23.91 28.56 -0.56
N ASP A 262 24.02 27.53 0.29
CA ASP A 262 25.04 26.47 0.19
C ASP A 262 24.52 25.16 -0.41
N VAL A 263 23.68 25.22 -1.45
CA VAL A 263 23.25 24.01 -2.17
C VAL A 263 24.22 23.69 -3.30
N ALA A 264 24.76 22.47 -3.28
CA ALA A 264 25.71 21.95 -4.26
C ALA A 264 25.18 20.68 -4.96
N VAL A 265 25.82 20.33 -6.09
CA VAL A 265 25.56 19.05 -6.77
C VAL A 265 25.96 17.91 -5.86
N GLY A 266 25.09 16.90 -5.77
CA GLY A 266 25.26 15.75 -4.88
C GLY A 266 24.59 15.90 -3.52
N ASP A 267 24.13 17.10 -3.15
CA ASP A 267 23.43 17.32 -1.89
C ASP A 267 22.15 16.49 -1.80
N GLU A 268 21.86 16.03 -0.60
CA GLU A 268 20.69 15.24 -0.29
C GLU A 268 19.39 16.05 -0.42
N VAL A 269 18.41 15.44 -1.07
CA VAL A 269 17.04 15.94 -1.15
C VAL A 269 16.10 14.94 -0.49
N VAL A 270 15.34 15.36 0.52
CA VAL A 270 14.34 14.49 1.18
C VAL A 270 12.95 14.80 0.64
N LEU A 271 12.32 13.83 -0.01
CA LEU A 271 10.94 13.92 -0.50
C LEU A 271 9.95 13.48 0.59
N LEU A 272 10.25 12.39 1.29
CA LEU A 272 9.50 11.87 2.44
C LEU A 272 10.49 11.56 3.55
N GLY A 273 10.23 12.04 4.77
CA GLY A 273 11.13 11.86 5.91
C GLY A 273 11.46 13.19 6.57
N SER A 274 12.58 13.23 7.30
CA SER A 274 13.01 14.42 8.05
C SER A 274 14.42 14.83 7.66
N GLN A 275 14.68 16.14 7.69
CA GLN A 275 16.00 16.74 7.53
C GLN A 275 16.07 17.97 8.43
N GLY A 276 17.00 17.99 9.38
CA GLY A 276 17.00 18.99 10.46
C GLY A 276 15.71 18.92 11.28
N ASP A 277 15.13 20.10 11.58
CA ASP A 277 13.89 20.23 12.36
C ASP A 277 12.61 20.09 11.51
N HIS A 278 12.75 19.82 10.21
CA HIS A 278 11.63 19.73 9.28
C HIS A 278 11.35 18.29 8.85
N THR A 279 10.06 17.99 8.68
CA THR A 279 9.57 16.70 8.23
C THR A 279 8.52 16.87 7.12
N ILE A 280 8.65 16.09 6.05
CA ILE A 280 7.58 15.87 5.07
C ILE A 280 7.07 14.45 5.25
N SER A 281 5.86 14.31 5.81
CA SER A 281 5.24 13.01 6.04
C SER A 281 4.40 12.56 4.84
N ALA A 282 4.09 11.26 4.76
CA ALA A 282 3.17 10.73 3.75
C ALA A 282 1.80 11.40 3.80
N ALA A 283 1.32 11.81 4.99
CA ALA A 283 0.05 12.53 5.15
C ALA A 283 0.10 13.94 4.55
N VAL A 284 1.22 14.65 4.72
CA VAL A 284 1.44 15.96 4.10
C VAL A 284 1.41 15.85 2.58
N VAL A 285 2.10 14.87 2.02
CA VAL A 285 2.13 14.61 0.58
C VAL A 285 0.76 14.20 0.06
N ALA A 286 0.07 13.30 0.76
CA ALA A 286 -1.28 12.87 0.42
C ALA A 286 -2.24 14.06 0.26
N GLY A 287 -2.14 15.05 1.17
CA GLY A 287 -2.91 16.29 1.06
C GLY A 287 -2.52 17.20 -0.11
N TRP A 288 -1.27 17.15 -0.60
CA TRP A 288 -0.87 17.87 -1.82
C TRP A 288 -1.40 17.20 -3.08
N LEU A 289 -1.38 15.87 -3.09
CA LEU A 289 -1.74 15.05 -4.24
C LEU A 289 -3.24 14.74 -4.34
N ASP A 290 -4.02 15.16 -3.33
CA ASP A 290 -5.44 14.85 -3.18
C ASP A 290 -5.70 13.34 -3.23
N THR A 291 -5.01 12.61 -2.35
CA THR A 291 -5.05 11.14 -2.31
C THR A 291 -4.84 10.59 -0.90
N SER A 292 -4.75 9.27 -0.79
CA SER A 292 -4.48 8.56 0.46
C SER A 292 -2.98 8.36 0.71
N VAL A 293 -2.61 8.22 1.98
CA VAL A 293 -1.24 7.84 2.38
C VAL A 293 -0.80 6.50 1.80
N TYR A 294 -1.75 5.61 1.49
CA TYR A 294 -1.47 4.33 0.85
C TYR A 294 -0.90 4.55 -0.54
N GLU A 295 -1.57 5.39 -1.36
CA GLU A 295 -1.12 5.68 -2.73
C GLU A 295 0.27 6.32 -2.71
N VAL A 296 0.52 7.26 -1.80
CA VAL A 296 1.83 7.92 -1.66
C VAL A 296 2.96 6.91 -1.48
N LEU A 297 2.77 5.91 -0.62
CA LEU A 297 3.80 4.91 -0.34
C LEU A 297 3.91 3.86 -1.45
N THR A 298 2.79 3.43 -2.02
CA THR A 298 2.78 2.39 -3.08
C THR A 298 3.17 2.93 -4.45
N ALA A 299 3.14 4.25 -4.65
CA ALA A 299 3.56 4.88 -5.91
C ALA A 299 5.08 4.88 -6.12
N ILE A 300 5.88 4.60 -5.08
CA ILE A 300 7.34 4.49 -5.19
C ILE A 300 7.68 3.23 -5.99
N LEU A 301 8.10 3.40 -7.24
CA LEU A 301 8.13 2.30 -8.22
C LEU A 301 9.18 1.21 -7.88
N PRO A 302 8.94 -0.05 -8.29
CA PRO A 302 9.85 -1.18 -8.10
C PRO A 302 11.30 -0.96 -8.53
N GLY A 303 11.56 -0.10 -9.52
CA GLY A 303 12.91 0.19 -10.01
C GLY A 303 13.79 1.00 -9.06
N GLN A 304 13.21 1.61 -8.02
CA GLN A 304 13.99 2.38 -7.05
C GLN A 304 14.72 1.45 -6.07
N PRO A 305 16.03 1.66 -5.81
CA PRO A 305 16.75 0.92 -4.78
C PRO A 305 16.09 1.09 -3.40
N ARG A 306 15.97 0.00 -2.64
CA ARG A 306 15.58 0.05 -1.22
C ARG A 306 16.78 -0.34 -0.39
N LEU A 307 17.19 0.56 0.50
CA LEU A 307 18.30 0.33 1.43
C LEU A 307 17.73 0.21 2.85
N PRO A 308 18.23 -0.73 3.66
CA PRO A 308 18.02 -0.70 5.10
C PRO A 308 18.47 0.64 5.68
N ALA A 309 17.77 1.13 6.71
CA ALA A 309 18.04 2.45 7.30
C ALA A 309 19.50 2.60 7.82
N ASN A 310 20.11 1.51 8.26
CA ASN A 310 21.51 1.45 8.73
C ASN A 310 22.55 1.42 7.59
N GLU A 311 22.12 1.20 6.34
CA GLU A 311 22.97 1.15 5.15
C GLU A 311 22.82 2.39 4.28
N PHE A 312 21.87 3.27 4.60
CA PHE A 312 21.69 4.53 3.88
C PHE A 312 22.85 5.48 4.18
N VAL A 313 23.68 5.71 3.16
CA VAL A 313 24.68 6.78 3.16
C VAL A 313 24.18 7.83 2.17
N PRO A 314 23.96 9.09 2.60
CA PRO A 314 23.58 10.17 1.68
C PRO A 314 24.79 10.55 0.82
N ARG A 315 25.13 9.73 -0.19
CA ARG A 315 26.13 10.07 -1.22
C ARG A 315 25.83 9.45 -2.59
N LEU A 316 25.78 10.39 -3.54
CA LEU A 316 26.09 10.34 -4.97
C LEU A 316 25.15 9.61 -5.94
N VAL A 317 24.76 10.41 -6.95
CA VAL A 317 24.12 10.10 -8.23
C VAL A 317 24.12 8.60 -8.55
N PRO A 318 22.95 7.95 -8.74
CA PRO A 318 22.90 6.57 -9.20
C PRO A 318 23.66 6.45 -10.52
N THR A 319 24.80 5.76 -10.51
CA THR A 319 25.57 5.45 -11.73
C THR A 319 24.84 4.44 -12.61
N ASP A 320 23.89 3.71 -12.03
CA ASP A 320 23.10 2.68 -12.70
C ASP A 320 21.60 2.96 -12.54
N ARG A 321 21.05 3.87 -13.35
CA ARG A 321 19.60 3.82 -13.62
C ARG A 321 19.37 2.74 -14.68
N PRO A 322 18.54 1.71 -14.43
CA PRO A 322 18.09 0.84 -15.50
C PRO A 322 17.42 1.71 -16.56
N ALA A 323 17.80 1.52 -17.83
CA ALA A 323 17.20 2.26 -18.94
C ALA A 323 15.68 2.07 -18.88
N ALA A 324 14.93 3.17 -18.78
CA ALA A 324 13.49 3.13 -18.93
C ALA A 324 13.18 2.64 -20.35
N ALA A 325 12.49 1.50 -20.44
CA ALA A 325 11.97 0.96 -21.70
C ALA A 325 10.66 1.66 -22.09
#